data_AF-A0A5D3CLM6-F1
#
_entry.id   AF-A0A5D3CLM6-F1
#
_cell.length_a   1.000
_cell.length_b   1.000
_cell.length_c   1.000
_cell.angle_alpha   90.00
_cell.angle_beta   90.00
_cell.angle_gamma   90.00
#
_symmetry.space_group_name_H-M   'P 1'
#
loop_
_entity.id
_entity.type
_entity.pdbx_description
1 polymer ?
#
loop_
_entity_poly.entity_id
_entity_poly.type
_entity_poly.pdbx_seq_one_letter_code
_entity_poly.pdbx_strand_id
1 'polypeptide(L)'
;MTNATLPPLPAPALTEAANGIISVSTIKDPTDAVVPAYEGATLGDQVKLMLVIGNKQWDYSKVLTSADVGKKITFGIERDHFSKGLAAAADARLWYSISRDGQIPGMSSELKVAIVR
;
A
#
# COMPACT_ATOMS: atom_id res chain seq x y z
N MET A 1 -8.78 -0.08 30.13
CA MET A 1 -8.86 -0.45 28.70
C MET A 1 -7.45 -0.41 28.17
N THR A 2 -6.87 -1.55 27.83
CA THR A 2 -5.52 -1.60 27.22
C THR A 2 -5.65 -1.12 25.78
N ASN A 3 -5.05 0.01 25.43
CA ASN A 3 -4.88 0.43 24.04
C ASN A 3 -3.96 -0.61 23.38
N ALA A 4 -4.55 -1.61 22.72
CA ALA A 4 -3.81 -2.62 22.00
C ALA A 4 -3.31 -2.00 20.69
N THR A 5 -2.03 -1.67 20.63
CA THR A 5 -1.36 -1.30 19.37
C THR A 5 -1.13 -2.58 18.57
N LEU A 6 -1.47 -2.57 17.27
CA LEU A 6 -1.15 -3.67 16.37
C LEU A 6 0.37 -3.96 16.36
N PRO A 7 0.79 -5.22 16.22
CA PRO A 7 2.21 -5.54 16.01
C PRO A 7 2.74 -4.81 14.75
N PRO A 8 4.07 -4.63 14.63
CA PRO A 8 4.66 -3.97 13.48
C PRO A 8 4.17 -4.59 12.16
N LEU A 9 3.57 -3.77 11.32
CA LEU A 9 2.98 -4.24 10.07
C LEU A 9 4.06 -4.25 8.96
N PRO A 10 4.17 -5.34 8.18
CA PRO A 10 5.14 -5.44 7.09
C PRO A 10 4.82 -4.41 6.00
N ALA A 11 5.83 -3.95 5.28
CA ALA A 11 5.63 -3.05 4.13
C ALA A 11 4.70 -3.68 3.07
N PRO A 12 3.96 -2.86 2.30
CA PRO A 12 3.26 -3.38 1.13
C PRO A 12 4.27 -3.87 0.08
N ALA A 13 3.80 -4.66 -0.88
CA ALA A 13 4.55 -5.04 -2.07
C ALA A 13 3.94 -4.40 -3.31
N LEU A 14 4.76 -4.03 -4.29
CA LEU A 14 4.31 -3.63 -5.62
C LEU A 14 4.74 -4.75 -6.58
N THR A 15 3.79 -5.49 -7.12
CA THR A 15 4.04 -6.81 -7.74
C THR A 15 5.03 -6.74 -8.91
N GLU A 16 5.03 -5.63 -9.63
CA GLU A 16 5.89 -5.42 -10.79
C GLU A 16 7.16 -4.63 -10.47
N ALA A 17 7.38 -4.27 -9.20
CA ALA A 17 8.63 -3.72 -8.74
C ALA A 17 9.65 -4.85 -8.53
N ALA A 18 10.61 -4.97 -9.44
CA ALA A 18 11.71 -5.93 -9.33
C ALA A 18 12.95 -5.23 -8.76
N ASN A 19 13.55 -5.80 -7.71
CA ASN A 19 14.76 -5.28 -7.07
C ASN A 19 14.65 -3.79 -6.68
N GLY A 20 13.46 -3.36 -6.22
CA GLY A 20 13.22 -1.97 -5.84
C GLY A 20 13.05 -1.00 -7.01
N ILE A 21 12.86 -1.50 -8.23
CA ILE A 21 12.67 -0.68 -9.44
C ILE A 21 11.32 -1.03 -10.09
N ILE A 22 10.55 -0.01 -10.44
CA ILE A 22 9.34 -0.15 -11.26
C ILE A 22 9.53 0.57 -12.60
N SER A 23 9.22 -0.13 -13.70
CA SER A 23 9.38 0.38 -15.06
C SER A 23 8.03 0.76 -15.67
N VAL A 24 7.82 2.06 -15.90
CA VAL A 24 6.54 2.62 -16.38
C VAL A 24 6.16 2.06 -17.75
N SER A 25 7.14 1.75 -18.60
CA SER A 25 6.92 1.20 -19.93
C SER A 25 6.47 -0.27 -19.93
N THR A 26 6.67 -1.01 -18.84
CA THR A 26 6.36 -2.46 -18.78
C THR A 26 5.30 -2.82 -17.77
N ILE A 27 4.97 -1.94 -16.81
CA ILE A 27 3.95 -2.24 -15.81
C ILE A 27 2.56 -2.37 -16.43
N LYS A 28 1.74 -3.28 -15.89
CA LYS A 28 0.32 -3.44 -16.14
C LYS A 28 -0.47 -2.21 -15.69
N ASP A 29 -1.68 -2.12 -16.20
CA ASP A 29 -2.63 -1.07 -15.83
C ASP A 29 -4.00 -1.70 -15.56
N PRO A 30 -4.47 -1.70 -14.29
CA PRO A 30 -3.74 -1.27 -13.09
C PRO A 30 -2.58 -2.22 -12.72
N THR A 31 -1.56 -1.69 -12.03
CA THR A 31 -0.51 -2.51 -11.37
C THR A 31 -0.93 -2.86 -9.94
N ASP A 32 -0.62 -4.08 -9.50
CA ASP A 32 -1.07 -4.59 -8.21
C ASP A 32 -0.13 -4.17 -7.06
N ALA A 33 -0.66 -3.40 -6.12
CA ALA A 33 -0.08 -3.21 -4.79
C ALA A 33 -0.74 -4.14 -3.78
N VAL A 34 0.07 -4.89 -3.05
CA VAL A 34 -0.36 -5.95 -2.15
C VAL A 34 -0.05 -5.58 -0.71
N VAL A 35 -1.09 -5.52 0.11
CA VAL A 35 -0.97 -5.49 1.57
C VAL A 35 -0.93 -6.93 2.07
N PRO A 36 0.13 -7.36 2.77
CA PRO A 36 0.22 -8.71 3.33
C PRO A 36 -0.93 -9.01 4.29
N ALA A 37 -1.28 -10.29 4.44
CA ALA A 37 -2.15 -10.70 5.53
C ALA A 37 -1.46 -10.36 6.87
N TYR A 38 -2.23 -9.88 7.84
CA TYR A 38 -1.72 -9.51 9.16
C TYR A 38 -2.47 -10.27 10.26
N GLU A 39 -1.76 -10.54 11.34
CA GLU A 39 -2.33 -11.22 12.51
C GLU A 39 -3.35 -10.31 13.21
N GLY A 40 -4.46 -10.91 13.65
CA GLY A 40 -5.52 -10.16 14.32
C GLY A 40 -6.40 -9.33 13.38
N ALA A 41 -6.33 -9.56 12.06
CA ALA A 41 -7.30 -9.01 11.11
C ALA A 41 -8.74 -9.38 11.48
N THR A 42 -9.61 -8.39 11.53
CA THR A 42 -11.04 -8.60 11.82
C THR A 42 -11.92 -7.96 10.76
N LEU A 43 -13.12 -8.52 10.59
CA LEU A 43 -14.17 -7.90 9.78
C LEU A 43 -14.42 -6.47 10.28
N GLY A 44 -14.52 -5.53 9.35
CA GLY A 44 -14.71 -4.11 9.66
C GLY A 44 -13.41 -3.30 9.78
N ASP A 45 -12.24 -3.93 9.84
CA ASP A 45 -10.97 -3.19 9.79
C ASP A 45 -10.89 -2.38 8.49
N GLN A 46 -10.46 -1.12 8.58
CA GLN A 46 -10.22 -0.28 7.41
C GLN A 46 -8.73 -0.29 7.07
N VAL A 47 -8.39 -0.85 5.92
CA VAL A 47 -7.04 -0.78 5.34
C VAL A 47 -6.98 0.44 4.43
N LYS A 48 -6.03 1.34 4.69
CA LYS A 48 -5.75 2.50 3.84
C LYS A 48 -4.32 2.44 3.32
N LEU A 49 -4.16 2.25 2.02
CA LEU A 49 -2.87 2.30 1.32
C LEU A 49 -2.61 3.72 0.83
N MET A 50 -1.39 4.20 1.05
CA MET A 50 -0.90 5.50 0.65
C MET A 50 0.17 5.32 -0.41
N LEU A 51 0.07 6.08 -1.50
CA LEU A 51 1.09 6.19 -2.54
C LEU A 51 1.56 7.64 -2.60
N VAL A 52 2.86 7.87 -2.45
CA VAL A 52 3.47 9.19 -2.62
C VAL A 52 4.55 9.12 -3.68
N ILE A 53 4.48 10.03 -4.64
CA ILE A 53 5.48 10.17 -5.70
C ILE A 53 5.79 11.66 -5.86
N GLY A 54 7.01 12.06 -5.49
CA GLY A 54 7.39 13.47 -5.40
C GLY A 54 6.49 14.24 -4.42
N ASN A 55 5.78 15.26 -4.92
CA ASN A 55 4.80 16.06 -4.17
C ASN A 55 3.35 15.60 -4.35
N LYS A 56 3.12 14.51 -5.08
CA LYS A 56 1.78 13.97 -5.33
C LYS A 56 1.51 12.81 -4.41
N GLN A 57 0.25 12.70 -3.99
CA GLN A 57 -0.23 11.67 -3.10
C GLN A 57 -1.57 11.13 -3.58
N TRP A 58 -1.74 9.82 -3.46
CA TRP A 58 -2.97 9.10 -3.70
C TRP A 58 -3.22 8.16 -2.53
N ASP A 59 -4.49 7.89 -2.25
CA ASP A 59 -4.89 6.92 -1.25
C ASP A 59 -5.94 5.96 -1.77
N TYR A 60 -5.83 4.72 -1.33
CA TYR A 60 -6.74 3.63 -1.62
C TYR A 60 -7.25 3.10 -0.30
N SER A 61 -8.53 2.73 -0.23
CA SER A 61 -9.09 2.17 1.00
C SER A 61 -9.99 0.99 0.74
N LYS A 62 -10.00 0.06 1.69
CA LYS A 62 -10.91 -1.09 1.70
C LYS A 62 -11.29 -1.43 3.14
N VAL A 63 -12.57 -1.63 3.37
CA VAL A 63 -13.09 -2.22 4.60
C VAL A 63 -13.06 -3.74 4.45
N LEU A 64 -12.49 -4.44 5.44
CA LEU A 64 -12.37 -5.89 5.40
C LEU A 64 -13.74 -6.54 5.58
N THR A 65 -14.07 -7.45 4.66
CA THR A 65 -15.20 -8.37 4.76
C THR A 65 -14.74 -9.69 5.38
N SER A 66 -15.69 -10.57 5.69
CA SER A 66 -15.38 -11.92 6.19
C SER A 66 -14.53 -12.73 5.19
N ALA A 67 -14.66 -12.45 3.90
CA ALA A 67 -13.87 -13.10 2.86
C ALA A 67 -12.41 -12.63 2.80
N ASP A 68 -12.10 -11.48 3.39
CA ASP A 68 -10.77 -10.85 3.37
C ASP A 68 -9.93 -11.21 4.60
N VAL A 69 -10.57 -11.61 5.71
CA VAL A 69 -9.88 -11.93 6.97
C VAL A 69 -8.86 -13.04 6.76
N GLY A 70 -7.61 -12.79 7.20
CA GLY A 70 -6.49 -13.72 7.04
C GLY A 70 -5.91 -13.80 5.63
N LYS A 71 -6.35 -12.96 4.69
CA LYS A 71 -5.84 -12.92 3.31
C LYS A 71 -5.09 -11.62 3.02
N LYS A 72 -4.26 -11.68 1.98
CA LYS A 72 -3.65 -10.48 1.39
C LYS A 72 -4.72 -9.62 0.74
N ILE A 73 -4.55 -8.30 0.80
CA ILE A 73 -5.42 -7.33 0.14
C ILE A 73 -4.69 -6.78 -1.07
N THR A 74 -5.36 -6.72 -2.22
CA THR A 74 -4.79 -6.19 -3.47
C THR A 74 -5.51 -4.91 -3.84
N PHE A 75 -4.73 -3.86 -4.11
CA PHE A 75 -5.19 -2.59 -4.66
C PHE A 75 -4.62 -2.45 -6.07
N GLY A 76 -5.49 -2.15 -7.05
CA GLY A 76 -5.05 -1.76 -8.38
C GLY A 76 -4.64 -0.29 -8.38
N ILE A 77 -3.38 -0.01 -8.71
CA ILE A 77 -2.86 1.34 -8.86
C ILE A 77 -2.75 1.65 -10.35
N GLU A 78 -3.36 2.74 -10.77
CA GLU A 78 -3.34 3.20 -12.17
C GLU A 78 -1.91 3.50 -12.62
N ARG A 79 -1.52 2.99 -13.81
CA ARG A 79 -0.19 3.24 -14.40
C ARG A 79 0.13 4.73 -14.48
N ASP A 80 -0.90 5.53 -14.74
CA ASP A 80 -0.83 6.98 -14.86
C ASP A 80 -0.26 7.69 -13.62
N HIS A 81 -0.38 7.11 -12.42
CA HIS A 81 0.23 7.68 -11.22
C HIS A 81 1.75 7.66 -11.29
N PHE A 82 2.34 6.65 -11.96
CA PHE A 82 3.77 6.49 -12.15
C PHE A 82 4.33 7.23 -13.37
N SER A 83 3.50 7.93 -14.15
CA SER A 83 3.94 8.67 -15.35
C SER A 83 3.74 10.19 -15.24
N LYS A 84 2.69 10.63 -14.54
CA LYS A 84 2.26 12.04 -14.55
C LYS A 84 3.18 12.96 -13.75
N GLY A 85 3.86 13.87 -14.45
CA GLY A 85 4.51 15.05 -13.86
C GLY A 85 5.73 14.75 -12.99
N LEU A 86 6.46 13.70 -13.33
CA LEU A 86 7.62 13.26 -12.58
C LEU A 86 8.89 14.05 -12.92
N ALA A 87 9.63 14.43 -11.88
CA ALA A 87 11.03 14.81 -12.00
C ALA A 87 11.87 13.64 -12.54
N ALA A 88 13.06 13.92 -13.07
CA ALA A 88 14.04 12.89 -13.36
C ALA A 88 14.43 12.18 -12.04
N ALA A 89 14.52 10.84 -12.05
CA ALA A 89 14.83 9.99 -10.88
C ALA A 89 13.82 10.07 -9.71
N ALA A 90 12.52 10.07 -10.00
CA ALA A 90 11.50 9.99 -8.97
C ALA A 90 11.41 8.59 -8.33
N ASP A 91 11.14 8.55 -7.02
CA ASP A 91 10.81 7.33 -6.29
C ASP A 91 9.32 7.31 -5.94
N ALA A 92 8.70 6.13 -5.97
CA ALA A 92 7.41 5.90 -5.34
C ALA A 92 7.60 5.36 -3.92
N ARG A 93 6.84 5.90 -2.98
CA ARG A 93 6.78 5.48 -1.58
C ARG A 93 5.38 4.96 -1.28
N LEU A 94 5.29 3.76 -0.73
CA LEU A 94 4.04 3.12 -0.38
C LEU A 94 4.06 2.67 1.08
N TRP A 95 2.98 2.92 1.80
CA TRP A 95 2.74 2.35 3.12
C TRP A 95 1.24 2.20 3.33
N TYR A 96 0.81 1.45 4.33
CA TYR A 96 -0.59 1.36 4.69
C TYR A 96 -0.81 1.53 6.18
N SER A 97 -2.04 1.90 6.52
CA SER A 97 -2.56 1.90 7.88
C SER A 97 -3.74 0.95 8.02
N ILE A 98 -3.92 0.42 9.22
CA ILE A 98 -5.08 -0.38 9.60
C ILE A 98 -5.76 0.33 10.75
N SER A 99 -7.01 0.75 10.54
CA SER A 99 -7.83 1.40 11.55
C SER A 99 -8.95 0.47 12.00
N ARG A 100 -9.20 0.45 13.31
CA ARG A 100 -10.32 -0.23 13.95
C ARG A 100 -11.00 0.76 14.88
N ASP A 101 -12.33 0.73 14.93
CA ASP A 101 -13.11 1.66 15.76
C ASP A 101 -12.62 1.65 17.21
N GLY A 102 -12.33 2.85 17.72
CA GLY A 102 -11.85 3.07 19.08
C GLY A 102 -10.39 2.64 19.34
N GLN A 103 -9.62 2.24 18.31
CA GLN A 103 -8.22 1.87 18.42
C GLN A 103 -7.29 2.85 17.69
N ILE A 104 -6.05 2.95 18.18
CA ILE A 104 -4.99 3.68 17.47
C ILE A 104 -4.64 2.90 16.20
N PRO A 105 -4.61 3.54 15.03
CA PRO A 105 -4.27 2.85 13.79
C PRO A 105 -2.86 2.24 13.83
N GLY A 106 -2.74 0.99 13.37
CA GLY A 106 -1.45 0.38 13.08
C GLY A 106 -0.89 0.91 11.77
N MET A 107 0.43 1.12 11.71
CA MET A 107 1.14 1.61 10.52
C MET A 107 2.15 0.57 10.04
N SER A 108 2.26 0.42 8.72
CA SER A 108 3.29 -0.41 8.10
C SER A 108 4.64 0.27 8.02
N SER A 109 5.68 -0.53 7.81
CA SER A 109 6.92 -0.02 7.22
C SER A 109 6.67 0.53 5.81
N GLU A 110 7.54 1.43 5.35
CA GLU A 110 7.46 2.02 4.01
C GLU A 110 8.16 1.11 2.98
N LEU A 111 7.51 0.88 1.84
CA LEU A 111 8.14 0.40 0.61
C LEU A 111 8.59 1.61 -0.21
N LYS A 112 9.87 1.65 -0.56
CA LYS A 112 10.43 2.63 -1.50
C LYS A 112 10.87 1.94 -2.79
N VAL A 113 10.43 2.44 -3.94
CA VAL A 113 10.81 1.92 -5.26
C VAL A 113 11.23 3.06 -6.20
N ALA A 114 12.31 2.85 -6.94
CA ALA A 114 12.77 3.77 -7.97
C ALA A 114 11.92 3.63 -9.24
N ILE A 115 11.54 4.75 -9.85
CA ILE A 115 10.76 4.75 -11.09
C ILE A 115 11.70 4.93 -12.28
N VAL A 116 11.67 3.98 -13.22
CA VAL A 116 12.34 4.07 -14.53
C VAL A 116 11.30 4.14 -15.64
N ARG A 117 11.62 4.86 -16.72
CA ARG A 117 10.70 5.10 -17.84
C ARG A 117 11.06 4.18 -19.00
#